data_AF-A0A7C8N7M5-F1
#
_entry.id   AF-A0A7C8N7M5-F1
#
_cell.length_a   1.000
_cell.length_b   1.000
_cell.length_c   1.000
_cell.angle_alpha   90.00
_cell.angle_beta   90.00
_cell.angle_gamma   90.00
#
_symmetry.space_group_name_H-M   'P 1'
#
loop_
_entity.id
_entity.type
_entity.pdbx_description
1 polymer ?
#
loop_
_entity_poly.entity_id
_entity_poly.type
_entity_poly.pdbx_seq_one_letter_code
_entity_poly.pdbx_strand_id
1 'polypeptide(L)'
;MAHTNGSTYTNFSSLNGHPGLSDEGLRSRRGDSHLKPEFPHHIDEDALSSGRSTPLPQDAPPSMKSIHQAKKQKRRKLFPTVDYEERVSHFDPQSKHHDFRGFFALFWVGLFIMVLTTGARNIKETGRVFRTSIFSLFTDDIQGLAVSDLLMVASTSLTLPLHKMWRARSFGVGWGNGGYICQYILQLVWLTMWIYWPFARGWVWTHQVFFTLHTLVLLMKMHSYAFYNGHLCETEKKLHQLDKNTLSTEPKSDTALREVLAYELTSPTGLTQYPRNLTWSNYLDYLLCPTLCYEIEYPRTPRVRWNIVAEKAAAVFGCVFLLTLTSEEFIAPVMRDATARLQEQHTVLDALLVLGESINSLLFPFMVSFLLVFLVIFEYVLGAFAEITRFADRRFYSYVTHDVPLPRVFSSSSYFS
;
A
#
# COMPACT_ATOMS: atom_id res chain seq x y z
N MET A 1 -61.91 13.07 3.77
CA MET A 1 -62.30 14.45 4.15
C MET A 1 -63.32 14.36 5.28
N ALA A 2 -63.20 15.25 6.27
CA ALA A 2 -63.96 15.37 7.52
C ALA A 2 -63.66 14.26 8.57
N HIS A 3 -62.73 14.46 9.51
CA HIS A 3 -62.86 15.21 10.78
C HIS A 3 -64.17 14.93 11.52
N THR A 4 -64.08 14.36 12.74
CA THR A 4 -64.36 15.09 13.99
C THR A 4 -63.99 14.28 15.24
N ASN A 5 -63.45 15.03 16.20
CA ASN A 5 -62.96 14.64 17.53
C ASN A 5 -64.07 14.38 18.56
N GLY A 6 -63.67 13.77 19.68
CA GLY A 6 -64.35 13.86 20.99
C GLY A 6 -63.96 12.68 21.89
N SER A 7 -62.95 12.75 22.77
CA SER A 7 -63.03 13.28 24.16
C SER A 7 -64.06 12.48 24.99
N THR A 8 -63.85 11.91 26.20
CA THR A 8 -62.84 12.06 27.26
C THR A 8 -63.24 11.14 28.45
N TYR A 9 -62.30 10.87 29.38
CA TYR A 9 -62.47 10.42 30.78
C TYR A 9 -63.02 8.98 31.00
N THR A 10 -62.52 8.13 31.93
CA THR A 10 -62.22 8.36 33.35
C THR A 10 -61.17 7.37 33.91
N ASN A 11 -60.46 7.87 34.93
CA ASN A 11 -59.47 7.21 35.78
C ASN A 11 -60.03 6.07 36.65
N PHE A 12 -59.16 5.12 37.01
CA PHE A 12 -59.15 4.52 38.34
C PHE A 12 -57.72 4.53 38.91
N SER A 13 -57.57 5.31 39.96
CA SER A 13 -56.48 5.42 40.93
C SER A 13 -56.34 4.10 41.74
N SER A 14 -55.27 3.73 42.45
CA SER A 14 -54.32 4.50 43.25
C SER A 14 -53.24 3.59 43.87
N LEU A 15 -52.27 4.24 44.52
CA LEU A 15 -51.43 3.81 45.67
C LEU A 15 -50.15 3.01 45.34
N ASN A 16 -48.98 3.36 45.85
CA ASN A 16 -48.50 4.52 46.61
C ASN A 16 -46.98 4.34 46.81
N GLY A 17 -46.21 5.43 46.98
CA GLY A 17 -44.92 5.36 47.69
C GLY A 17 -43.77 6.22 47.15
N HIS A 18 -43.84 7.53 47.40
CA HIS A 18 -42.69 8.42 47.54
C HIS A 18 -42.58 8.80 49.04
N PRO A 19 -41.41 9.22 49.57
CA PRO A 19 -40.94 10.63 49.48
C PRO A 19 -39.39 10.73 49.40
N GLY A 20 -38.68 11.84 49.17
CA GLY A 20 -38.90 13.27 48.89
C GLY A 20 -37.55 13.83 48.36
N LEU A 21 -37.49 14.73 47.37
CA LEU A 21 -37.65 16.20 47.36
C LEU A 21 -36.63 17.00 48.19
N SER A 22 -35.65 17.62 47.51
CA SER A 22 -35.39 19.09 47.41
C SER A 22 -34.03 19.29 46.69
N ASP A 23 -33.89 19.89 45.52
CA ASP A 23 -34.15 21.27 45.06
C ASP A 23 -33.09 22.29 45.55
N GLU A 24 -32.01 22.44 44.76
CA GLU A 24 -31.22 23.68 44.69
C GLU A 24 -30.58 23.85 43.29
N GLY A 25 -31.24 24.66 42.47
CA GLY A 25 -30.67 25.88 41.87
C GLY A 25 -29.36 25.82 41.08
N LEU A 26 -29.51 25.81 39.74
CA LEU A 26 -28.73 26.58 38.75
C LEU A 26 -27.35 27.13 39.15
N ARG A 27 -26.29 26.54 38.59
CA ARG A 27 -25.18 27.26 37.91
C ARG A 27 -24.12 26.26 37.41
N SER A 28 -24.18 25.88 36.14
CA SER A 28 -22.96 25.71 35.31
C SER A 28 -23.36 25.36 33.88
N ARG A 29 -23.42 26.38 33.02
CA ARG A 29 -23.41 26.22 31.56
C ARG A 29 -22.18 26.95 31.03
N ARG A 30 -21.04 26.26 31.11
CA ARG A 30 -19.75 26.48 30.41
C ARG A 30 -18.97 25.19 30.67
N GLY A 31 -18.95 24.22 29.77
CA GLY A 31 -18.34 24.30 28.46
C GLY A 31 -16.98 23.62 28.60
N ASP A 32 -16.93 22.31 28.35
CA ASP A 32 -15.72 21.51 28.04
C ASP A 32 -16.17 20.11 27.59
N SER A 33 -16.42 19.97 26.29
CA SER A 33 -16.75 18.71 25.63
C SER A 33 -15.47 18.00 25.18
N HIS A 34 -14.80 17.32 26.09
CA HIS A 34 -13.81 16.29 25.73
C HIS A 34 -14.51 14.94 25.55
N LEU A 35 -14.62 14.52 24.28
CA LEU A 35 -15.09 13.19 23.87
C LEU A 35 -14.18 12.11 24.48
N LYS A 36 -14.72 11.32 25.40
CA LYS A 36 -14.12 10.06 25.89
C LYS A 36 -14.18 8.99 24.79
N PRO A 37 -13.11 8.25 24.52
CA PRO A 37 -13.21 6.97 23.82
C PRO A 37 -13.69 5.88 24.77
N GLU A 38 -14.66 5.09 24.31
CA GLU A 38 -15.23 3.94 25.01
C GLU A 38 -14.35 2.69 24.76
N PHE A 39 -14.01 1.93 25.82
CA PHE A 39 -13.08 0.80 25.78
C PHE A 39 -13.83 -0.55 25.84
N PRO A 40 -13.53 -1.54 24.97
CA PRO A 40 -14.04 -2.91 25.13
C PRO A 40 -13.14 -3.79 26.02
N HIS A 41 -13.78 -4.81 26.61
CA HIS A 41 -13.28 -5.77 27.60
C HIS A 41 -12.14 -6.70 27.12
N HIS A 42 -11.40 -7.22 28.13
CA HIS A 42 -10.35 -8.25 28.10
C HIS A 42 -10.58 -9.40 27.10
N ILE A 43 -9.50 -9.83 26.44
CA ILE A 43 -9.38 -11.09 25.70
C ILE A 43 -8.15 -11.83 26.24
N ASP A 44 -8.31 -13.14 26.44
CA ASP A 44 -7.45 -14.04 27.22
C ASP A 44 -5.96 -14.11 26.84
N GLU A 45 -5.12 -14.18 27.88
CA GLU A 45 -3.66 -14.35 27.85
C GLU A 45 -3.29 -15.84 27.78
N ASP A 46 -3.22 -16.45 26.60
CA ASP A 46 -2.57 -17.78 26.48
C ASP A 46 -2.12 -18.07 25.03
N ALA A 47 -1.10 -17.35 24.57
CA ALA A 47 -0.16 -17.79 23.51
C ALA A 47 0.79 -16.64 23.18
N LEU A 48 1.94 -16.53 23.86
CA LEU A 48 3.18 -15.85 23.42
C LEU A 48 4.16 -15.74 24.62
N SER A 49 4.61 -16.87 25.15
CA SER A 49 5.71 -16.91 26.13
C SER A 49 6.89 -17.69 25.57
N SER A 50 7.71 -17.03 24.75
CA SER A 50 9.05 -17.54 24.39
C SER A 50 10.06 -16.46 23.99
N GLY A 51 9.89 -15.23 24.49
CA GLY A 51 10.89 -14.17 24.37
C GLY A 51 11.55 -13.90 25.72
N ARG A 52 12.86 -14.13 25.83
CA ARG A 52 13.68 -13.87 27.02
C ARG A 52 13.65 -12.36 27.34
N SER A 53 12.71 -11.93 28.19
CA SER A 53 12.61 -10.55 28.65
C SER A 53 13.62 -10.28 29.77
N THR A 54 14.49 -9.30 29.57
CA THR A 54 15.33 -8.77 30.65
C THR A 54 14.42 -8.18 31.74
N PRO A 55 14.60 -8.52 33.03
CA PRO A 55 13.82 -7.93 34.11
C PRO A 55 13.96 -6.40 34.10
N LEU A 56 12.84 -5.67 34.13
CA LEU A 56 12.90 -4.21 34.26
C LEU A 56 13.34 -3.81 35.68
N PRO A 57 14.19 -2.78 35.84
CA PRO A 57 14.46 -2.16 37.13
C PRO A 57 13.17 -1.66 37.79
N GLN A 58 13.07 -1.75 39.13
CA GLN A 58 11.87 -1.29 39.87
C GLN A 58 11.62 0.22 39.67
N ASP A 59 12.68 0.99 39.48
CA ASP A 59 12.70 2.45 39.27
C ASP A 59 12.52 2.87 37.79
N ALA A 60 12.15 1.94 36.90
CA ALA A 60 11.92 2.29 35.49
C ALA A 60 10.73 3.25 35.34
N PRO A 61 10.80 4.23 34.40
CA PRO A 61 9.73 5.19 34.18
C PRO A 61 8.42 4.48 33.77
N PRO A 62 7.24 5.06 34.08
CA PRO A 62 5.94 4.46 33.78
C PRO A 62 5.77 4.08 32.30
N SER A 63 6.30 4.87 31.37
CA SER A 63 6.33 4.52 29.93
C SER A 63 7.08 3.23 29.62
N MET A 64 8.18 2.94 30.31
CA MET A 64 8.94 1.71 30.06
C MET A 64 8.17 0.48 30.55
N LYS A 65 7.40 0.63 31.63
CA LYS A 65 6.47 -0.39 32.12
C LYS A 65 5.30 -0.59 31.15
N SER A 66 4.72 0.49 30.62
CA SER A 66 3.64 0.39 29.63
C SER A 66 4.13 -0.16 28.29
N ILE A 67 5.35 0.14 27.85
CA ILE A 67 6.00 -0.48 26.68
C ILE A 67 6.19 -1.97 26.90
N HIS A 68 6.61 -2.39 28.09
CA HIS A 68 6.75 -3.82 28.41
C HIS A 68 5.40 -4.55 28.43
N GLN A 69 4.35 -3.92 28.95
CA GLN A 69 2.98 -4.44 28.94
C GLN A 69 2.39 -4.47 27.52
N ALA A 70 2.65 -3.45 26.71
CA ALA A 70 2.24 -3.37 25.31
C ALA A 70 2.86 -4.48 24.45
N LYS A 71 4.02 -5.04 24.81
CA LYS A 71 4.57 -6.24 24.15
C LYS A 71 3.75 -7.50 24.43
N LYS A 72 3.00 -7.55 25.54
CA LYS A 72 2.20 -8.71 25.93
C LYS A 72 0.75 -8.63 25.45
N GLN A 73 0.21 -7.42 25.28
CA GLN A 73 -1.19 -7.23 24.91
C GLN A 73 -1.35 -6.78 23.45
N LYS A 74 -2.20 -7.48 22.70
CA LYS A 74 -2.63 -7.07 21.35
C LYS A 74 -3.70 -5.97 21.47
N ARG A 75 -3.40 -4.77 20.99
CA ARG A 75 -4.35 -3.64 20.92
C ARG A 75 -4.51 -3.13 19.49
N ARG A 76 -5.56 -2.33 19.24
CA ARG A 76 -5.73 -1.64 17.97
C ARG A 76 -4.87 -0.38 17.95
N LYS A 77 -4.08 -0.20 16.89
CA LYS A 77 -3.28 1.02 16.67
C LYS A 77 -4.16 2.25 16.51
N LEU A 78 -3.63 3.41 16.92
CA LEU A 78 -4.33 4.69 16.81
C LEU A 78 -4.30 5.18 15.36
N PHE A 79 -3.18 4.91 14.67
CA PHE A 79 -3.03 5.20 13.26
C PHE A 79 -3.64 4.07 12.41
N PRO A 80 -4.44 4.36 11.37
CA PRO A 80 -4.89 3.35 10.43
C PRO A 80 -3.68 2.66 9.80
N THR A 81 -3.49 1.39 10.15
CA THR A 81 -2.33 0.59 9.75
C THR A 81 -2.80 -0.54 8.84
N VAL A 82 -1.94 -1.03 7.95
CA VAL A 82 -2.30 -2.14 7.06
C VAL A 82 -1.98 -3.42 7.81
N ASP A 83 -2.99 -4.23 8.12
CA ASP A 83 -2.74 -5.49 8.81
C ASP A 83 -2.16 -6.51 7.82
N TYR A 84 -0.82 -6.58 7.78
CA TYR A 84 -0.09 -7.56 7.00
C TYR A 84 -0.16 -8.95 7.64
N GLU A 85 -0.51 -9.95 6.82
CA GLU A 85 -0.65 -11.34 7.26
C GLU A 85 0.11 -12.29 6.33
N GLU A 86 0.54 -13.45 6.85
CA GLU A 86 1.11 -14.51 6.01
C GLU A 86 0.02 -15.12 5.13
N ARG A 87 0.03 -14.76 3.85
CA ARG A 87 -0.99 -15.14 2.87
C ARG A 87 -0.34 -15.46 1.53
N VAL A 88 -0.82 -16.51 0.87
CA VAL A 88 -0.38 -16.88 -0.49
C VAL A 88 -1.13 -16.09 -1.55
N SER A 89 -0.53 -15.95 -2.74
CA SER A 89 -1.23 -15.36 -3.89
C SER A 89 -2.42 -16.21 -4.29
N HIS A 90 -3.43 -15.59 -4.91
CA HIS A 90 -4.64 -16.28 -5.32
C HIS A 90 -4.38 -17.35 -6.39
N PHE A 91 -3.42 -17.13 -7.30
CA PHE A 91 -3.04 -18.11 -8.34
C PHE A 91 -2.00 -19.14 -7.88
N ASP A 92 -1.59 -19.10 -6.60
CA ASP A 92 -0.67 -20.09 -6.03
C ASP A 92 -1.34 -21.48 -5.96
N PRO A 93 -0.63 -22.59 -6.31
CA PRO A 93 -1.14 -23.94 -6.14
C PRO A 93 -1.61 -24.28 -4.72
N GLN A 94 -1.08 -23.59 -3.69
CA GLN A 94 -1.44 -23.77 -2.29
C GLN A 94 -2.61 -22.89 -1.83
N SER A 95 -3.15 -22.03 -2.70
CA SER A 95 -4.28 -21.17 -2.38
C SER A 95 -5.57 -22.01 -2.25
N LYS A 96 -6.45 -21.61 -1.32
CA LYS A 96 -7.78 -22.24 -1.14
C LYS A 96 -8.75 -21.96 -2.29
N HIS A 97 -8.39 -21.03 -3.19
CA HIS A 97 -9.25 -20.62 -4.30
C HIS A 97 -8.90 -21.41 -5.56
N HIS A 98 -9.65 -22.50 -5.80
CA HIS A 98 -9.42 -23.41 -6.93
C HIS A 98 -10.34 -23.15 -8.13
N ASP A 99 -11.41 -22.35 -7.96
CA ASP A 99 -12.54 -22.29 -8.90
C ASP A 99 -12.16 -21.80 -10.31
N PHE A 100 -11.11 -20.98 -10.45
CA PHE A 100 -10.69 -20.40 -11.73
C PHE A 100 -9.48 -21.08 -12.39
N ARG A 101 -9.00 -22.21 -11.85
CA ARG A 101 -7.82 -22.90 -12.39
C ARG A 101 -8.01 -23.41 -13.82
N GLY A 102 -9.22 -23.84 -14.17
CA GLY A 102 -9.55 -24.28 -15.53
C GLY A 102 -9.42 -23.16 -16.56
N PHE A 103 -9.94 -21.97 -16.25
CA PHE A 103 -9.79 -20.79 -17.12
C PHE A 103 -8.33 -20.35 -17.26
N PHE A 104 -7.58 -20.40 -16.17
CA PHE A 104 -6.14 -20.10 -16.21
C PHE A 104 -5.37 -21.10 -17.09
N ALA A 105 -5.65 -22.39 -16.97
CA ALA A 105 -5.04 -23.40 -17.84
C ALA A 105 -5.41 -23.19 -19.32
N LEU A 106 -6.69 -22.91 -19.61
CA LEU A 106 -7.15 -22.60 -20.97
C LEU A 106 -6.48 -21.36 -21.55
N PHE A 107 -6.29 -20.32 -20.74
CA PHE A 107 -5.56 -19.12 -21.13
C PHE A 107 -4.13 -19.44 -21.60
N TRP A 108 -3.40 -20.24 -20.82
CA TRP A 108 -2.03 -20.65 -21.18
C TRP A 108 -1.99 -21.58 -22.40
N VAL A 109 -2.95 -22.49 -22.53
CA VAL A 109 -3.08 -23.33 -23.73
C VAL A 109 -3.37 -22.47 -24.96
N GLY A 110 -4.25 -21.47 -24.85
CA GLY A 110 -4.54 -20.52 -25.91
C GLY A 110 -3.31 -19.70 -26.32
N LEU A 111 -2.55 -19.20 -25.36
CA LEU A 111 -1.29 -18.50 -25.61
C LEU A 111 -0.25 -19.40 -26.27
N PHE A 112 -0.13 -20.65 -25.83
CA PHE A 112 0.79 -21.62 -26.44
C PHE A 112 0.42 -21.87 -27.91
N ILE A 113 -0.85 -22.08 -28.21
CA ILE A 113 -1.35 -22.24 -29.58
C ILE A 113 -1.10 -20.97 -30.41
N MET A 114 -1.29 -19.79 -29.83
CA MET A 114 -1.01 -18.52 -30.49
C MET A 114 0.47 -18.41 -30.88
N VAL A 115 1.40 -18.69 -29.95
CA VAL A 115 2.86 -18.69 -30.26
C VAL A 115 3.19 -19.68 -31.37
N LEU A 116 2.64 -20.89 -31.30
CA LEU A 116 2.91 -21.94 -32.28
C LEU A 116 2.41 -21.55 -33.68
N THR A 117 1.19 -21.02 -33.76
CA THR A 117 0.59 -20.61 -35.04
C THR A 117 1.29 -19.38 -35.62
N THR A 118 1.61 -18.37 -34.82
CA THR A 118 2.40 -17.21 -35.25
C THR A 118 3.81 -17.62 -35.67
N GLY A 119 4.48 -18.50 -34.93
CA GLY A 119 5.78 -19.03 -35.31
C GLY A 119 5.75 -19.78 -36.65
N ALA A 120 4.75 -20.63 -36.88
CA ALA A 120 4.57 -21.34 -38.14
C ALA A 120 4.32 -20.38 -39.33
N ARG A 121 3.52 -19.33 -39.12
CA ARG A 121 3.30 -18.28 -40.14
C ARG A 121 4.58 -17.51 -40.44
N ASN A 122 5.30 -17.09 -39.41
CA ASN A 122 6.56 -16.35 -39.55
C ASN A 122 7.62 -17.15 -40.32
N ILE A 123 7.75 -18.45 -40.06
CA ILE A 123 8.66 -19.33 -40.80
C ILE A 123 8.30 -19.36 -42.29
N LYS A 124 7.00 -19.47 -42.61
CA LYS A 124 6.52 -19.53 -43.99
C LYS A 124 6.77 -18.23 -44.75
N GLU A 125 6.54 -17.08 -44.11
CA GLU A 125 6.56 -15.77 -44.77
C GLU A 125 7.96 -15.12 -44.80
N THR A 126 8.76 -15.33 -43.75
CA THR A 126 10.06 -14.63 -43.57
C THR A 126 11.25 -15.56 -43.42
N GLY A 127 11.04 -16.88 -43.33
CA GLY A 127 12.10 -17.87 -43.11
C GLY A 127 12.71 -17.86 -41.71
N ARG A 128 12.22 -17.02 -40.79
CA ARG A 128 12.65 -16.96 -39.38
C ARG A 128 11.45 -17.14 -38.46
N VAL A 129 11.67 -17.78 -37.31
CA VAL A 129 10.60 -18.04 -36.33
C VAL A 129 10.12 -16.75 -35.65
N PHE A 130 11.05 -15.83 -35.37
CA PHE A 130 10.78 -14.60 -34.62
C PHE A 130 11.38 -13.37 -35.31
N ARG A 131 10.67 -12.25 -35.27
CA ARG A 131 11.17 -10.95 -35.72
C ARG A 131 12.03 -10.35 -34.63
N THR A 132 13.31 -10.12 -34.89
CA THR A 132 14.27 -9.60 -33.89
C THR A 132 14.17 -8.07 -33.69
N SER A 133 13.26 -7.39 -34.39
CA SER A 133 13.20 -5.93 -34.50
C SER A 133 12.81 -5.23 -33.21
N ILE A 134 12.00 -5.84 -32.35
CA ILE A 134 11.58 -5.20 -31.08
C ILE A 134 12.60 -5.41 -29.96
N PHE A 135 13.43 -6.46 -30.01
CA PHE A 135 14.48 -6.65 -29.02
C PHE A 135 15.53 -5.54 -29.01
N SER A 136 15.74 -4.86 -30.15
CA SER A 136 16.60 -3.67 -30.19
C SER A 136 16.02 -2.50 -29.40
N LEU A 137 14.70 -2.40 -29.23
CA LEU A 137 14.07 -1.34 -28.43
C LEU A 137 14.30 -1.51 -26.92
N PHE A 138 14.56 -2.74 -26.45
CA PHE A 138 14.85 -3.04 -25.04
C PHE A 138 16.34 -2.99 -24.70
N THR A 139 17.20 -3.07 -25.71
CA THR A 139 18.66 -3.13 -25.53
C THR A 139 19.35 -1.79 -25.78
N ASP A 140 18.61 -0.80 -26.32
CA ASP A 140 19.13 0.54 -26.59
C ASP A 140 19.42 1.33 -25.30
N ASP A 141 20.62 1.89 -25.15
CA ASP A 141 21.07 2.65 -23.94
C ASP A 141 20.70 2.02 -22.58
N ILE A 142 20.72 0.68 -22.46
CA ILE A 142 20.35 -0.02 -21.21
C ILE A 142 21.25 0.35 -20.03
N GLN A 143 22.52 0.69 -20.32
CA GLN A 143 23.47 1.11 -19.30
C GLN A 143 23.11 2.50 -18.74
N GLY A 144 22.75 3.45 -19.61
CA GLY A 144 22.28 4.77 -19.18
C GLY A 144 21.03 4.67 -18.33
N LEU A 145 20.09 3.78 -18.69
CA LEU A 145 18.91 3.49 -17.89
C LEU A 145 19.28 2.93 -16.51
N ALA A 146 20.10 1.88 -16.47
CA ALA A 146 20.48 1.22 -15.22
C ALA A 146 21.22 2.16 -14.27
N VAL A 147 22.15 2.97 -14.77
CA VAL A 147 22.87 3.96 -13.95
C VAL A 147 21.90 5.03 -13.41
N SER A 148 21.01 5.54 -14.25
CA SER A 148 20.03 6.55 -13.81
C SER A 148 19.06 5.97 -12.78
N ASP A 149 18.64 4.72 -12.95
CA ASP A 149 17.77 4.01 -12.02
C ASP A 149 18.46 3.84 -10.65
N LEU A 150 19.71 3.40 -10.64
CA LEU A 150 20.51 3.29 -9.42
C LEU A 150 20.71 4.64 -8.73
N LEU A 151 20.95 5.72 -9.49
CA LEU A 151 21.08 7.07 -8.93
C LEU A 151 19.75 7.57 -8.35
N MET A 152 18.63 7.29 -9.02
CA MET A 152 17.30 7.60 -8.53
C MET A 152 17.02 6.87 -7.22
N VAL A 153 17.23 5.54 -7.18
CA VAL A 153 17.10 4.71 -5.98
C VAL A 153 18.01 5.23 -4.86
N ALA A 154 19.29 5.49 -5.15
CA ALA A 154 20.24 6.02 -4.17
C ALA A 154 19.82 7.40 -3.63
N SER A 155 19.23 8.26 -4.46
CA SER A 155 18.79 9.58 -4.02
C SER A 155 17.61 9.53 -3.03
N THR A 156 16.76 8.50 -3.06
CA THR A 156 15.68 8.31 -2.06
C THR A 156 16.23 8.07 -0.65
N SER A 157 17.42 7.47 -0.57
CA SER A 157 18.10 7.12 0.68
C SER A 157 18.44 8.34 1.55
N LEU A 158 18.44 9.54 0.96
CA LEU A 158 18.57 10.83 1.65
C LEU A 158 17.45 11.07 2.68
N THR A 159 16.30 10.41 2.56
CA THR A 159 15.21 10.52 3.56
C THR A 159 15.59 10.06 4.96
N LEU A 160 16.40 9.00 5.07
CA LEU A 160 16.82 8.47 6.36
C LEU A 160 17.67 9.47 7.18
N PRO A 161 18.77 10.05 6.65
CA PRO A 161 19.55 11.03 7.40
C PRO A 161 18.76 12.30 7.68
N LEU A 162 17.90 12.75 6.76
CA LEU A 162 17.00 13.88 7.02
C LEU A 162 16.06 13.62 8.19
N HIS A 163 15.50 12.40 8.26
CA HIS A 163 14.66 12.01 9.39
C HIS A 163 15.43 11.99 10.72
N LYS A 164 16.66 11.45 10.72
CA LYS A 164 17.53 11.48 11.90
C LYS A 164 17.83 12.91 12.35
N MET A 165 18.01 13.84 11.41
CA MET A 165 18.24 15.25 11.68
C MET A 165 17.00 15.92 12.31
N TRP A 166 15.79 15.66 11.82
CA TRP A 166 14.55 16.18 12.43
C TRP A 166 14.26 15.60 13.81
N ARG A 167 14.68 14.36 14.06
CA ARG A 167 14.64 13.76 15.39
C ARG A 167 15.63 14.43 16.35
N ALA A 168 16.87 14.66 15.91
CA ALA A 168 17.92 15.28 16.71
C ALA A 168 17.71 16.79 16.95
N ARG A 169 16.77 17.42 16.21
CA ARG A 169 16.47 18.85 16.29
C ARG A 169 17.70 19.74 16.04
N SER A 170 18.63 19.31 15.17
CA SER A 170 19.89 20.03 14.88
C SER A 170 19.72 21.49 14.46
N PHE A 171 18.54 21.89 13.98
CA PHE A 171 18.23 23.28 13.57
C PHE A 171 17.00 23.86 14.29
N GLY A 172 16.60 23.34 15.45
CA GLY A 172 15.41 23.81 16.15
C GLY A 172 14.08 23.37 15.53
N VAL A 173 14.09 22.86 14.28
CA VAL A 173 12.93 22.33 13.55
C VAL A 173 12.73 20.85 13.87
N GLY A 174 11.61 20.54 14.54
CA GLY A 174 11.12 19.17 14.69
C GLY A 174 10.07 18.83 13.62
N TRP A 175 9.71 17.55 13.50
CA TRP A 175 8.65 17.09 12.58
C TRP A 175 7.36 17.94 12.69
N GLY A 176 6.82 18.13 13.89
CA GLY A 176 5.62 18.96 14.13
C GLY A 176 5.77 20.46 13.90
N ASN A 177 7.00 20.99 13.82
CA ASN A 177 7.27 22.44 13.64
C ASN A 177 7.62 22.79 12.18
N GLY A 178 7.21 21.95 11.22
CA GLY A 178 7.42 22.19 9.78
C GLY A 178 8.40 21.25 9.08
N GLY A 179 8.95 20.23 9.77
CA GLY A 179 9.78 19.21 9.13
C GLY A 179 9.08 18.48 7.98
N TYR A 180 7.77 18.24 8.11
CA TYR A 180 6.95 17.65 7.05
C TYR A 180 6.84 18.55 5.80
N ILE A 181 6.83 19.88 5.95
CA ILE A 181 6.78 20.83 4.82
C ILE A 181 8.07 20.75 4.01
N CYS A 182 9.21 20.74 4.71
CA CYS A 182 10.52 20.56 4.09
C CYS A 182 10.61 19.24 3.31
N GLN A 183 10.08 18.15 3.88
CA GLN A 183 10.00 16.85 3.21
C GLN A 183 9.14 16.89 1.94
N TYR A 184 7.99 17.58 1.96
CA TYR A 184 7.13 17.69 0.78
C TYR A 184 7.76 18.53 -0.33
N ILE A 185 8.43 19.63 0.02
CA ILE A 185 9.18 20.44 -0.95
C ILE A 185 10.29 19.60 -1.58
N LEU A 186 11.04 18.85 -0.76
CA LEU A 186 12.08 17.95 -1.27
C LEU A 186 11.50 16.89 -2.20
N GLN A 187 10.37 16.26 -1.84
CA GLN A 187 9.68 15.29 -2.69
C GLN A 187 9.21 15.88 -4.01
N LEU A 188 8.69 17.11 -4.01
CA LEU A 188 8.28 17.80 -5.22
C LEU A 188 9.47 18.09 -6.13
N VAL A 189 10.55 18.64 -5.59
CA VAL A 189 11.80 18.91 -6.35
C VAL A 189 12.38 17.62 -6.90
N TRP A 190 12.43 16.57 -6.08
CA TRP A 190 12.90 15.25 -6.45
C TRP A 190 12.07 14.65 -7.60
N LEU A 191 10.74 14.71 -7.49
CA LEU A 191 9.82 14.21 -8.51
C LEU A 191 9.98 14.95 -9.83
N THR A 192 10.00 16.29 -9.80
CA THR A 192 10.16 17.11 -11.00
C THR A 192 11.49 16.84 -11.69
N MET A 193 12.59 16.70 -10.92
CA MET A 193 13.90 16.37 -11.45
C MET A 193 13.90 15.04 -12.20
N TRP A 194 13.36 13.98 -11.59
CA TRP A 194 13.39 12.63 -12.17
C TRP A 194 12.34 12.41 -13.27
N ILE A 195 11.18 13.08 -13.22
CA ILE A 195 10.24 13.06 -14.33
C ILE A 195 10.81 13.77 -15.56
N TYR A 196 11.59 14.84 -15.38
CA TYR A 196 12.21 15.56 -16.50
C TYR A 196 13.36 14.76 -17.15
N TRP A 197 14.04 13.90 -16.39
CA TRP A 197 15.26 13.21 -16.82
C TRP A 197 15.11 12.38 -18.12
N PRO A 198 14.07 11.54 -18.32
CA PRO A 198 13.89 10.79 -19.56
C PRO A 198 13.67 11.65 -20.80
N PHE A 199 13.05 12.83 -20.63
CA PHE A 199 12.86 13.79 -21.73
C PHE A 199 14.17 14.48 -22.09
N ALA A 200 14.98 14.85 -21.10
CA ALA A 200 16.30 15.44 -21.31
C ALA A 200 17.26 14.48 -22.04
N ARG A 201 17.14 13.17 -21.78
CA ARG A 201 17.95 12.13 -22.42
C ARG A 201 17.43 11.67 -23.78
N GLY A 202 16.20 12.04 -24.16
CA GLY A 202 15.59 11.64 -25.44
C GLY A 202 15.43 10.13 -25.57
N TRP A 203 15.19 9.41 -24.47
CA TRP A 203 15.11 7.96 -24.48
C TRP A 203 13.89 7.42 -25.23
N VAL A 204 14.01 6.18 -25.72
CA VAL A 204 12.90 5.42 -26.28
C VAL A 204 11.72 5.33 -25.30
N TRP A 205 10.51 5.33 -25.83
CA TRP A 205 9.28 5.38 -25.04
C TRP A 205 9.19 4.25 -23.99
N THR A 206 9.73 3.06 -24.28
CA THR A 206 9.77 1.91 -23.35
C THR A 206 10.54 2.23 -22.07
N HIS A 207 11.71 2.85 -22.19
CA HIS A 207 12.52 3.28 -21.06
C HIS A 207 11.88 4.44 -20.30
N GLN A 208 11.22 5.36 -21.01
CA GLN A 208 10.46 6.45 -20.38
C GLN A 208 9.34 5.93 -19.49
N VAL A 209 8.54 4.96 -19.98
CA VAL A 209 7.44 4.37 -19.22
C VAL A 209 7.97 3.61 -18.00
N PHE A 210 8.99 2.77 -18.17
CA PHE A 210 9.61 2.03 -17.07
C PHE A 210 10.15 2.98 -15.99
N PHE A 211 10.95 3.97 -16.39
CA PHE A 211 11.60 4.90 -15.47
C PHE A 211 10.58 5.76 -14.72
N THR A 212 9.55 6.25 -15.42
CA THR A 212 8.47 7.06 -14.81
C THR A 212 7.68 6.24 -13.81
N LEU A 213 7.30 5.01 -14.16
CA LEU A 213 6.58 4.11 -13.25
C LEU A 213 7.41 3.83 -11.98
N HIS A 214 8.71 3.55 -12.14
CA HIS A 214 9.59 3.32 -11.01
C HIS A 214 9.78 4.59 -10.15
N THR A 215 9.89 5.77 -10.77
CA THR A 215 9.92 7.07 -10.08
C THR A 215 8.69 7.26 -9.19
N LEU A 216 7.49 6.95 -9.69
CA LEU A 216 6.25 7.06 -8.94
C LEU A 216 6.20 6.10 -7.75
N VAL A 217 6.60 4.83 -7.95
CA VAL A 217 6.68 3.84 -6.86
C VAL A 217 7.63 4.30 -5.75
N LEU A 218 8.81 4.80 -6.13
CA LEU A 218 9.80 5.31 -5.19
C LEU A 218 9.32 6.57 -4.46
N LEU A 219 8.59 7.46 -5.13
CA LEU A 219 7.96 8.62 -4.49
C LEU A 219 6.97 8.18 -3.41
N MET A 220 6.08 7.23 -3.73
CA MET A 220 5.10 6.70 -2.78
C MET A 220 5.80 6.06 -1.57
N LYS A 221 6.87 5.29 -1.81
CA LYS A 221 7.68 4.69 -0.74
C LYS A 221 8.37 5.75 0.13
N MET A 222 8.98 6.76 -0.51
CA MET A 222 9.64 7.88 0.15
C MET A 222 8.67 8.65 1.04
N HIS A 223 7.45 8.88 0.55
CA HIS A 223 6.38 9.54 1.29
C HIS A 223 5.90 8.71 2.48
N SER A 224 5.59 7.43 2.25
CA SER A 224 5.13 6.55 3.32
C SER A 224 6.15 6.42 4.45
N TYR A 225 7.42 6.20 4.11
CA TYR A 225 8.49 6.09 5.10
C TYR A 225 8.66 7.37 5.93
N ALA A 226 8.73 8.53 5.28
CA ALA A 226 8.95 9.79 5.98
C ALA A 226 7.76 10.17 6.86
N PHE A 227 6.54 10.00 6.35
CA PHE A 227 5.31 10.31 7.08
C PHE A 227 5.12 9.40 8.30
N TYR A 228 5.29 8.08 8.13
CA TYR A 228 5.11 7.11 9.21
C TYR A 228 6.13 7.29 10.33
N ASN A 229 7.43 7.41 10.01
CA ASN A 229 8.44 7.69 11.03
C ASN A 229 8.27 9.08 11.65
N GLY A 230 7.78 10.05 10.88
CA GLY A 230 7.38 11.37 11.37
C GLY A 230 6.29 11.30 12.45
N HIS A 231 5.26 10.48 12.20
CA HIS A 231 4.22 10.19 13.18
C HIS A 231 4.79 9.52 14.45
N LEU A 232 5.61 8.48 14.30
CA LEU A 232 6.25 7.80 15.43
C LEU A 232 7.14 8.74 16.26
N CYS A 233 7.86 9.65 15.62
CA CYS A 233 8.65 10.69 16.29
C CYS A 233 7.78 11.60 17.16
N GLU A 234 6.58 11.95 16.71
CA GLU A 234 5.65 12.78 17.49
C GLU A 234 5.00 12.00 18.64
N THR A 235 4.67 10.73 18.41
CA THR A 235 4.17 9.80 19.43
C THR A 235 5.22 9.57 20.54
N GLU A 236 6.50 9.40 20.20
CA GLU A 236 7.62 9.29 21.16
C GLU A 236 7.70 10.54 22.05
N LYS A 237 7.60 11.74 21.44
CA LYS A 237 7.64 13.00 22.19
C LYS A 237 6.46 13.15 23.14
N LYS A 238 5.25 12.84 22.71
CA LYS A 238 4.05 12.87 23.55
C LYS A 238 4.18 11.92 24.74
N LEU A 239 4.72 10.72 24.50
CA LEU A 239 4.98 9.74 25.57
C LEU A 239 6.01 10.28 26.59
N HIS A 240 7.11 10.88 26.13
CA HIS A 240 8.10 11.50 27.03
C HIS A 240 7.57 12.74 27.77
N GLN A 241 6.65 13.50 27.17
CA GLN A 241 5.98 14.62 27.85
C GLN A 241 5.07 14.12 28.97
N LEU A 242 4.32 13.04 28.72
CA LEU A 242 3.52 12.37 29.74
C LEU A 242 4.39 11.90 30.90
N ASP A 243 5.56 11.30 30.65
CA ASP A 243 6.47 10.87 31.72
C ASP A 243 6.97 12.03 32.60
N LYS A 244 7.24 13.19 31.99
CA LYS A 244 7.70 14.39 32.72
C LYS A 244 6.60 15.01 33.58
N ASN A 245 5.35 14.90 33.14
CA ASN A 245 4.20 15.48 33.83
C ASN A 245 3.65 14.60 34.95
N THR A 246 4.18 13.38 35.14
CA THR A 246 3.81 12.47 36.23
C THR A 246 4.29 13.01 37.58
N LEU A 247 3.48 13.83 38.23
CA LEU A 247 3.68 14.27 39.62
C LEU A 247 2.63 13.59 40.51
N SER A 248 3.07 12.56 41.25
CA SER A 248 2.47 11.96 42.46
C SER A 248 1.06 11.32 42.41
N THR A 249 0.16 11.61 41.48
CA THR A 249 -1.09 10.84 41.31
C THR A 249 -1.51 10.82 39.84
N GLU A 250 -1.37 9.66 39.20
CA GLU A 250 -1.67 9.47 37.79
C GLU A 250 -3.19 9.33 37.57
N PRO A 251 -3.82 10.20 36.76
CA PRO A 251 -5.21 9.96 36.35
C PRO A 251 -5.25 8.72 35.43
N LYS A 252 -6.28 7.88 35.61
CA LYS A 252 -6.46 6.64 34.84
C LYS A 252 -6.45 6.85 33.31
N SER A 253 -6.87 8.04 32.85
CA SER A 253 -6.83 8.45 31.43
C SER A 253 -5.42 8.48 30.88
N ASP A 254 -4.46 9.00 31.64
CA ASP A 254 -3.11 9.23 31.17
C ASP A 254 -2.33 7.92 31.17
N THR A 255 -2.59 7.04 32.13
CA THR A 255 -2.07 5.66 32.12
C THR A 255 -2.54 4.90 30.88
N ALA A 256 -3.84 4.99 30.53
CA ALA A 256 -4.38 4.36 29.33
C ALA A 256 -3.77 4.97 28.05
N LEU A 257 -3.60 6.30 28.00
CA LEU A 257 -2.96 6.98 26.88
C LEU A 257 -1.48 6.57 26.72
N ARG A 258 -0.71 6.50 27.82
CA ARG A 258 0.68 6.02 27.80
C ARG A 258 0.78 4.62 27.24
N GLU A 259 -0.13 3.73 27.60
CA GLU A 259 -0.14 2.36 27.09
C GLU A 259 -0.45 2.30 25.58
N VAL A 260 -1.39 3.11 25.10
CA VAL A 260 -1.70 3.21 23.66
C VAL A 260 -0.51 3.76 22.88
N LEU A 261 0.12 4.84 23.34
CA LEU A 261 1.29 5.43 22.68
C LEU A 261 2.49 4.46 22.69
N ALA A 262 2.69 3.74 23.80
CA ALA A 262 3.72 2.73 23.93
C ALA A 262 3.51 1.54 22.98
N TYR A 263 2.25 1.13 22.78
CA TYR A 263 1.88 0.11 21.81
C TYR A 263 2.12 0.57 20.37
N GLU A 264 1.79 1.83 20.03
CA GLU A 264 2.01 2.39 18.69
C GLU A 264 3.50 2.44 18.31
N LEU A 265 4.39 2.71 19.27
CA LEU A 265 5.85 2.73 19.07
C LEU A 265 6.48 1.33 18.96
N THR A 266 5.72 0.30 19.30
CA THR A 266 6.19 -1.09 19.37
C THR A 266 5.67 -1.87 18.16
N SER A 267 6.54 -2.66 17.53
CA SER A 267 6.12 -3.58 16.48
C SER A 267 5.12 -4.63 17.01
N PRO A 268 4.25 -5.19 16.16
CA PRO A 268 3.30 -6.23 16.57
C PRO A 268 3.95 -7.47 17.20
N THR A 269 5.20 -7.80 16.83
CA THR A 269 5.96 -8.92 17.43
C THR A 269 6.76 -8.51 18.67
N GLY A 270 6.91 -7.21 18.92
CA GLY A 270 7.69 -6.65 20.03
C GLY A 270 9.22 -6.71 19.84
N LEU A 271 9.73 -7.17 18.69
CA LEU A 271 11.16 -7.32 18.41
C LEU A 271 11.85 -5.98 18.15
N THR A 272 11.22 -5.12 17.33
CA THR A 272 11.76 -3.80 16.95
C THR A 272 10.86 -2.69 17.47
N GLN A 273 11.47 -1.59 17.92
CA GLN A 273 10.77 -0.43 18.46
C GLN A 273 11.38 0.84 17.88
N TYR A 274 10.56 1.88 17.72
CA TYR A 274 11.09 3.21 17.42
C TYR A 274 11.90 3.72 18.63
N PRO A 275 13.10 4.31 18.46
CA PRO A 275 13.79 4.75 17.23
C PRO A 275 14.76 3.71 16.63
N ARG A 276 14.84 2.49 17.18
CA ARG A 276 15.82 1.46 16.78
C ARG A 276 15.60 0.97 15.34
N ASN A 277 14.43 1.23 14.78
CA ASN A 277 14.09 0.93 13.38
C ASN A 277 14.83 1.81 12.35
N LEU A 278 15.40 2.96 12.75
CA LEU A 278 16.08 3.94 11.87
C LEU A 278 17.48 3.48 11.44
N THR A 279 17.57 2.31 10.80
CA THR A 279 18.80 1.72 10.27
C THR A 279 18.77 1.67 8.75
N TRP A 280 19.96 1.69 8.12
CA TRP A 280 20.09 1.52 6.68
C TRP A 280 19.57 0.16 6.21
N SER A 281 19.78 -0.89 7.02
CA SER A 281 19.29 -2.24 6.70
C SER A 281 17.77 -2.29 6.61
N ASN A 282 17.05 -1.67 7.56
CA ASN A 282 15.60 -1.64 7.54
C ASN A 282 15.07 -0.82 6.35
N TYR A 283 15.72 0.31 6.05
CA TYR A 283 15.35 1.15 4.92
C TYR A 283 15.52 0.43 3.57
N LEU A 284 16.67 -0.23 3.36
CA LEU A 284 16.95 -0.99 2.14
C LEU A 284 16.02 -2.20 1.98
N ASP A 285 15.71 -2.88 3.08
CA ASP A 285 14.75 -3.99 3.08
C ASP A 285 13.34 -3.53 2.70
N TYR A 286 12.88 -2.39 3.25
CA TYR A 286 11.63 -1.76 2.82
C TYR A 286 11.64 -1.36 1.34
N LEU A 287 12.76 -0.83 0.84
CA LEU A 287 12.87 -0.41 -0.55
C LEU A 287 12.63 -1.56 -1.54
N LEU A 288 13.16 -2.74 -1.21
CA LEU A 288 13.01 -3.96 -2.02
C LEU A 288 11.68 -4.70 -1.78
N CYS A 289 11.04 -4.49 -0.62
CA CYS A 289 9.78 -5.15 -0.28
C CYS A 289 8.68 -4.71 -1.27
N PRO A 290 7.85 -5.62 -1.80
CA PRO A 290 6.78 -5.31 -2.76
C PRO A 290 5.56 -4.67 -2.09
N THR A 291 5.77 -3.64 -1.27
CA THR A 291 4.75 -2.85 -0.57
C THR A 291 5.01 -1.36 -0.71
N LEU A 292 3.94 -0.57 -0.73
CA LEU A 292 4.02 0.89 -0.76
C LEU A 292 3.94 1.50 0.64
N CYS A 293 3.27 0.82 1.58
CA CYS A 293 3.12 1.29 2.96
C CYS A 293 4.28 0.80 3.83
N TYR A 294 5.01 1.73 4.45
CA TYR A 294 6.06 1.42 5.41
C TYR A 294 5.47 0.99 6.76
N GLU A 295 5.99 -0.09 7.32
CA GLU A 295 5.74 -0.50 8.70
C GLU A 295 7.04 -0.86 9.42
N ILE A 296 7.02 -0.82 10.75
CA ILE A 296 8.19 -1.12 11.59
C ILE A 296 8.71 -2.54 11.29
N GLU A 297 7.79 -3.47 11.05
CA GLU A 297 8.09 -4.87 10.80
C GLU A 297 7.03 -5.51 9.90
N TYR A 298 7.47 -6.41 9.04
CA TYR A 298 6.62 -7.15 8.12
C TYR A 298 6.64 -8.64 8.45
N PRO A 299 5.55 -9.38 8.21
CA PRO A 299 5.54 -10.84 8.36
C PRO A 299 6.52 -11.47 7.36
N ARG A 300 7.34 -12.42 7.83
CA ARG A 300 8.40 -13.05 7.04
C ARG A 300 8.20 -14.54 6.88
N THR A 301 8.58 -15.04 5.72
CA THR A 301 8.73 -16.46 5.44
C THR A 301 10.05 -17.00 6.01
N PRO A 302 10.12 -18.29 6.41
CA PRO A 302 11.28 -18.83 7.11
C PRO A 302 12.53 -18.95 6.22
N ARG A 303 12.36 -19.15 4.91
CA ARG A 303 13.46 -19.35 3.95
C ARG A 303 13.08 -18.86 2.56
N VAL A 304 14.08 -18.44 1.79
CA VAL A 304 13.94 -18.09 0.36
C VAL A 304 13.93 -19.38 -0.47
N ARG A 305 12.88 -19.60 -1.27
CA ARG A 305 12.75 -20.75 -2.18
C ARG A 305 13.16 -20.35 -3.59
N TRP A 306 14.44 -20.50 -3.91
CA TRP A 306 15.02 -20.13 -5.21
C TRP A 306 14.36 -20.79 -6.43
N ASN A 307 13.82 -21.99 -6.28
CA ASN A 307 13.10 -22.66 -7.36
C ASN A 307 11.86 -21.85 -7.80
N ILE A 308 11.13 -21.28 -6.84
CA ILE A 308 9.94 -20.45 -7.11
C ILE A 308 10.36 -19.11 -7.70
N VAL A 309 11.48 -18.53 -7.23
CA VAL A 309 12.04 -17.31 -7.82
C VAL A 309 12.41 -17.53 -9.28
N ALA A 310 13.09 -18.63 -9.59
CA ALA A 310 13.50 -18.98 -10.94
C ALA A 310 12.28 -19.25 -11.86
N GLU A 311 11.26 -19.96 -11.36
CA GLU A 311 10.00 -20.18 -12.07
C GLU A 311 9.30 -18.86 -12.38
N LYS A 312 9.16 -17.98 -11.39
CA LYS A 312 8.55 -16.65 -11.58
C LYS A 312 9.37 -15.78 -12.52
N ALA A 313 10.70 -15.80 -12.44
CA ALA A 313 11.58 -15.07 -13.36
C ALA A 313 11.43 -15.56 -14.81
N ALA A 314 11.41 -16.89 -15.02
CA ALA A 314 11.16 -17.48 -16.33
C ALA A 314 9.76 -17.09 -16.86
N ALA A 315 8.75 -17.08 -15.99
CA ALA A 315 7.40 -16.62 -16.35
C ALA A 315 7.37 -15.14 -16.74
N VAL A 316 8.12 -14.25 -16.07
CA VAL A 316 8.26 -12.84 -16.50
C VAL A 316 8.82 -12.75 -17.90
N PHE A 317 9.95 -13.42 -18.19
CA PHE A 317 10.54 -13.40 -19.53
C PHE A 317 9.58 -13.96 -20.58
N GLY A 318 8.89 -15.06 -20.27
CA GLY A 318 7.88 -15.67 -21.14
C GLY A 318 6.70 -14.74 -21.43
N CYS A 319 6.14 -14.09 -20.40
CA CYS A 319 5.04 -13.14 -20.57
C CYS A 319 5.46 -11.87 -21.33
N VAL A 320 6.64 -11.32 -21.05
CA VAL A 320 7.17 -10.16 -21.79
C VAL A 320 7.37 -10.54 -23.26
N PHE A 321 7.91 -11.72 -23.53
CA PHE A 321 8.03 -12.24 -24.89
C PHE A 321 6.66 -12.36 -25.58
N LEU A 322 5.66 -12.95 -24.91
CA LEU A 322 4.29 -13.05 -25.41
C LEU A 322 3.66 -11.68 -25.69
N LEU A 323 3.90 -10.70 -24.82
CA LEU A 323 3.45 -9.32 -25.01
C LEU A 323 4.06 -8.70 -26.27
N THR A 324 5.35 -8.91 -26.49
CA THR A 324 6.02 -8.40 -27.70
C THR A 324 5.49 -9.07 -28.96
N LEU A 325 5.28 -10.39 -28.94
CA LEU A 325 4.72 -11.13 -30.06
C LEU A 325 3.29 -10.70 -30.38
N THR A 326 2.47 -10.53 -29.35
CA THR A 326 1.07 -10.08 -29.50
C THR A 326 1.03 -8.67 -30.10
N SER A 327 1.93 -7.80 -29.68
CA SER A 327 2.03 -6.44 -30.21
C SER A 327 2.47 -6.42 -31.69
N GLU A 328 3.46 -7.22 -32.07
CA GLU A 328 3.91 -7.28 -33.48
C GLU A 328 2.88 -7.88 -34.42
N GLU A 329 2.27 -8.99 -34.04
CA GLU A 329 1.41 -9.77 -34.94
C GLU A 329 -0.01 -9.22 -35.01
N PHE A 330 -0.54 -8.67 -33.90
CA PHE A 330 -1.95 -8.28 -33.84
C PHE A 330 -2.18 -6.78 -33.68
N ILE A 331 -1.30 -6.04 -32.99
CA ILE A 331 -1.51 -4.60 -32.75
C ILE A 331 -0.90 -3.76 -33.88
N ALA A 332 0.37 -3.98 -34.20
CA ALA A 332 1.10 -3.21 -35.19
C ALA A 332 0.48 -3.19 -36.60
N PRO A 333 0.01 -4.31 -37.20
CA PRO A 333 -0.59 -4.26 -38.53
C PRO A 333 -1.91 -3.49 -38.55
N VAL A 334 -2.77 -3.66 -37.54
CA VAL A 334 -4.04 -2.92 -37.43
C VAL A 334 -3.77 -1.42 -37.30
N MET A 335 -2.78 -1.03 -36.49
CA MET A 335 -2.38 0.38 -36.36
C MET A 335 -1.85 0.97 -37.67
N ARG A 336 -1.04 0.21 -38.43
CA ARG A 336 -0.50 0.67 -39.72
C ARG A 336 -1.60 0.84 -40.77
N ASP A 337 -2.50 -0.13 -40.87
CA ASP A 337 -3.64 -0.09 -41.80
C ASP A 337 -4.60 1.07 -41.44
N ALA A 338 -4.94 1.22 -40.15
CA ALA A 338 -5.74 2.34 -39.67
C ALA A 338 -5.10 3.70 -40.00
N THR A 339 -3.79 3.84 -39.80
CA THR A 339 -3.06 5.09 -40.08
C THR A 339 -3.10 5.41 -41.57
N ALA A 340 -2.84 4.44 -42.44
CA ALA A 340 -2.89 4.61 -43.88
C ALA A 340 -4.29 5.06 -44.35
N ARG A 341 -5.33 4.36 -43.88
CA ARG A 341 -6.72 4.71 -44.21
C ARG A 341 -7.12 6.09 -43.68
N LEU A 342 -6.72 6.47 -42.47
CA LEU A 342 -7.05 7.78 -41.90
C LEU A 342 -6.36 8.94 -42.63
N GLN A 343 -5.20 8.73 -43.23
CA GLN A 343 -4.52 9.75 -44.02
C GLN A 343 -5.18 10.01 -45.38
N GLU A 344 -5.88 9.02 -45.93
CA GLU A 344 -6.56 9.11 -47.23
C GLU A 344 -7.98 9.68 -47.13
N GLN A 345 -8.61 9.67 -45.95
CA GLN A 345 -9.98 10.14 -45.77
C GLN A 345 -10.06 11.65 -45.52
N HIS A 346 -10.90 12.34 -46.29
CA HIS A 346 -11.15 13.79 -46.13
C HIS A 346 -12.41 14.11 -45.31
N THR A 347 -13.28 13.13 -45.07
CA THR A 347 -14.56 13.30 -44.36
C THR A 347 -14.48 12.78 -42.91
N VAL A 348 -15.03 13.55 -41.97
CA VAL A 348 -15.02 13.21 -40.53
C VAL A 348 -15.80 11.93 -40.21
N LEU A 349 -16.92 11.68 -40.91
CA LEU A 349 -17.73 10.49 -40.69
C LEU A 349 -16.99 9.20 -41.10
N ASP A 350 -16.31 9.23 -42.25
CA ASP A 350 -15.53 8.08 -42.72
C ASP A 350 -14.34 7.82 -41.80
N ALA A 351 -13.68 8.89 -41.31
CA ALA A 351 -12.63 8.79 -40.30
C ALA A 351 -13.15 8.17 -38.99
N LEU A 352 -14.35 8.55 -38.52
CA LEU A 352 -14.98 7.95 -37.33
C LEU A 352 -15.32 6.47 -37.52
N LEU A 353 -15.79 6.08 -38.70
CA LEU A 353 -16.07 4.68 -39.02
C LEU A 353 -14.79 3.84 -39.03
N VAL A 354 -13.72 4.33 -39.65
CA VAL A 354 -12.39 3.68 -39.66
C VAL A 354 -11.82 3.55 -38.24
N LEU A 355 -11.95 4.61 -37.41
CA LEU A 355 -11.55 4.55 -36.01
C LEU A 355 -12.36 3.49 -35.23
N GLY A 356 -13.68 3.44 -35.43
CA GLY A 356 -14.55 2.45 -34.80
C GLY A 356 -14.17 1.01 -35.16
N GLU A 357 -13.93 0.73 -36.44
CA GLU A 357 -13.47 -0.58 -36.94
C GLU A 357 -12.10 -0.96 -36.34
N SER A 358 -11.18 0.01 -36.30
CA SER A 358 -9.83 -0.19 -35.76
C SER A 358 -9.87 -0.47 -34.25
N ILE A 359 -10.65 0.29 -33.48
CA ILE A 359 -10.84 0.08 -32.04
C ILE A 359 -11.41 -1.31 -31.76
N ASN A 360 -12.44 -1.72 -32.52
CA ASN A 360 -13.05 -3.04 -32.37
C ASN A 360 -12.04 -4.16 -32.65
N SER A 361 -11.22 -4.01 -33.69
CA SER A 361 -10.18 -4.98 -34.06
C SER A 361 -9.04 -5.06 -33.02
N LEU A 362 -8.74 -3.94 -32.35
CA LEU A 362 -7.72 -3.85 -31.32
C LEU A 362 -8.20 -4.32 -29.93
N LEU A 363 -9.51 -4.40 -29.70
CA LEU A 363 -10.09 -4.72 -28.39
C LEU A 363 -9.59 -6.06 -27.85
N PHE A 364 -9.60 -7.11 -28.68
CA PHE A 364 -9.16 -8.44 -28.25
C PHE A 364 -7.64 -8.51 -27.95
N PRO A 365 -6.74 -8.04 -28.84
CA PRO A 365 -5.30 -7.96 -28.53
C PRO A 365 -4.98 -7.13 -27.29
N PHE A 366 -5.69 -6.00 -27.08
CA PHE A 366 -5.50 -5.18 -25.89
C PHE A 366 -5.99 -5.88 -24.62
N MET A 367 -7.10 -6.62 -24.67
CA MET A 367 -7.57 -7.41 -23.53
C MET A 367 -6.52 -8.45 -23.10
N VAL A 368 -5.97 -9.20 -24.06
CA VAL A 368 -4.90 -10.18 -23.78
C VAL A 368 -3.66 -9.49 -23.22
N SER A 369 -3.25 -8.37 -23.83
CA SER A 369 -2.09 -7.60 -23.37
C SER A 369 -2.28 -7.04 -21.96
N PHE A 370 -3.46 -6.53 -21.64
CA PHE A 370 -3.80 -6.03 -20.31
C PHE A 370 -3.72 -7.14 -19.26
N LEU A 371 -4.30 -8.31 -19.54
CA LEU A 371 -4.23 -9.47 -18.64
C LEU A 371 -2.78 -9.96 -18.44
N LEU A 372 -1.99 -9.99 -19.51
CA LEU A 372 -0.57 -10.35 -19.44
C LEU A 372 0.23 -9.35 -18.60
N VAL A 373 0.06 -8.04 -18.81
CA VAL A 373 0.73 -7.00 -18.01
C VAL A 373 0.34 -7.11 -16.54
N PHE A 374 -0.94 -7.34 -16.25
CA PHE A 374 -1.42 -7.57 -14.89
C PHE A 374 -0.71 -8.77 -14.24
N LEU A 375 -0.63 -9.92 -14.92
CA LEU A 375 0.07 -11.11 -14.43
C LEU A 375 1.57 -10.87 -14.25
N VAL A 376 2.24 -10.21 -15.20
CA VAL A 376 3.66 -9.87 -15.12
C VAL A 376 3.93 -9.08 -13.85
N ILE A 377 3.19 -8.00 -13.62
CA ILE A 377 3.45 -7.11 -12.49
C ILE A 377 3.06 -7.80 -11.19
N PHE A 378 1.78 -8.14 -11.02
CA PHE A 378 1.23 -8.49 -9.71
C PHE A 378 1.53 -9.93 -9.28
N GLU A 379 1.53 -10.89 -10.20
CA GLU A 379 1.76 -12.30 -9.85
C GLU A 379 3.25 -12.66 -9.90
N TYR A 380 3.95 -12.27 -10.96
CA TYR A 380 5.32 -12.73 -11.19
C TYR A 380 6.38 -11.79 -10.62
N VAL A 381 6.38 -10.50 -10.96
CA VAL A 381 7.38 -9.53 -10.47
C VAL A 381 7.23 -9.33 -8.96
N LEU A 382 6.06 -8.88 -8.47
CA LEU A 382 5.87 -8.68 -7.03
C LEU A 382 6.03 -9.99 -6.24
N GLY A 383 5.58 -11.12 -6.80
CA GLY A 383 5.78 -12.44 -6.20
C GLY A 383 7.25 -12.85 -6.09
N ALA A 384 8.08 -12.54 -7.10
CA ALA A 384 9.52 -12.79 -7.04
C ALA A 384 10.21 -11.89 -6.02
N PHE A 385 9.89 -10.59 -6.00
CA PHE A 385 10.40 -9.65 -4.99
C PHE A 385 9.97 -10.06 -3.57
N ALA A 386 8.75 -10.57 -3.38
CA ALA A 386 8.28 -11.07 -2.09
C ALA A 386 9.09 -12.27 -1.62
N GLU A 387 9.36 -13.23 -2.49
CA GLU A 387 10.15 -14.40 -2.14
C GLU A 387 11.62 -14.04 -1.83
N ILE A 388 12.23 -13.14 -2.62
CA ILE A 388 13.61 -12.66 -2.41
C ILE A 388 13.73 -11.91 -1.06
N THR A 389 12.78 -11.03 -0.76
CA THR A 389 12.75 -10.26 0.50
C THR A 389 12.17 -11.04 1.67
N ARG A 390 11.77 -12.30 1.47
CA ARG A 390 11.04 -13.14 2.44
C ARG A 390 9.73 -12.51 2.93
N PHE A 391 9.14 -11.58 2.20
CA PHE A 391 7.84 -11.00 2.53
C PHE A 391 6.73 -12.03 2.42
N ALA A 392 5.95 -12.19 3.48
CA ALA A 392 4.96 -13.26 3.63
C ALA A 392 3.55 -12.88 3.16
N ASP A 393 3.23 -11.58 3.05
CA ASP A 393 1.92 -11.16 2.55
C ASP A 393 1.94 -11.06 1.02
N ARG A 394 1.42 -12.07 0.34
CA ARG A 394 1.46 -12.15 -1.13
C ARG A 394 0.12 -11.84 -1.78
N ARG A 395 -0.82 -11.25 -1.03
CA ARG A 395 -2.13 -10.89 -1.54
C ARG A 395 -2.13 -9.48 -2.12
N PHE A 396 -1.44 -9.30 -3.26
CA PHE A 396 -1.34 -7.99 -3.92
C PHE A 396 -2.65 -7.51 -4.56
N TYR A 397 -3.58 -8.43 -4.84
CA TYR A 397 -4.87 -8.16 -5.43
C TYR A 397 -5.95 -9.03 -4.77
N SER A 398 -7.18 -8.52 -4.77
CA SER A 398 -8.36 -9.24 -4.31
C SER A 398 -9.44 -9.15 -5.38
N TYR A 399 -10.25 -10.20 -5.52
CA TYR A 399 -11.49 -10.08 -6.28
C TYR A 399 -12.43 -9.12 -5.53
N VAL A 400 -13.10 -8.25 -6.27
CA VAL A 400 -14.17 -7.41 -5.72
C VAL A 400 -15.40 -8.31 -5.59
N THR A 401 -15.54 -9.01 -4.46
CA THR A 401 -16.84 -9.61 -4.12
C THR A 401 -17.78 -8.51 -3.66
N HIS A 402 -19.00 -8.54 -4.19
CA HIS A 402 -20.10 -7.64 -3.82
C HIS A 402 -20.53 -7.71 -2.33
N ASP A 403 -19.91 -8.59 -1.52
CA ASP A 403 -20.26 -8.84 -0.12
C ASP A 403 -19.44 -8.05 0.90
N VAL A 404 -18.70 -7.02 0.48
CA VAL A 404 -18.17 -6.04 1.43
C VAL A 404 -19.22 -4.94 1.57
N PRO A 405 -19.93 -4.80 2.70
CA PRO A 405 -20.68 -3.57 2.95
C PRO A 405 -19.65 -2.44 2.84
N LEU A 406 -19.88 -1.52 1.90
CA LEU A 406 -19.03 -0.35 1.69
C LEU A 406 -18.49 0.10 3.04
N PRO A 407 -17.17 0.07 3.29
CA PRO A 407 -16.67 0.74 4.47
C PRO A 407 -17.18 2.18 4.36
N ARG A 408 -17.62 2.77 5.47
CA ARG A 408 -18.08 4.16 5.53
C ARG A 408 -16.90 5.08 5.12
N VAL A 409 -16.60 5.14 3.83
CA VAL A 409 -15.46 5.88 3.24
C VAL A 409 -15.81 7.36 3.09
N PHE A 410 -17.05 7.76 3.38
CA PHE A 410 -17.46 9.17 3.45
C PHE A 410 -18.31 9.46 4.69
N SER A 411 -17.75 9.27 5.88
CA SER A 411 -18.18 10.02 7.07
C SER A 411 -17.02 10.90 7.56
N SER A 412 -16.51 11.74 6.68
CA SER A 412 -15.69 12.90 7.03
C SER A 412 -16.62 14.07 7.33
N SER A 413 -17.35 14.02 8.44
CA SER A 413 -18.06 15.20 8.95
C SER A 413 -18.30 15.09 10.45
N SER A 414 -17.23 14.84 11.23
CA SER A 414 -17.29 14.97 12.71
C SER A 414 -15.93 15.27 13.36
N TYR A 415 -14.94 15.78 12.64
CA TYR A 415 -13.60 16.05 13.22
C TYR A 415 -12.95 17.33 12.66
N PHE A 416 -13.76 18.37 12.45
CA PHE A 416 -13.28 19.75 12.37
C PHE A 416 -14.22 20.61 13.22
N SER A 417 -13.87 20.77 14.49
CA SER A 417 -14.27 21.87 15.36
C SER A 417 -13.21 21.99 16.45
#